data_AF-A0A951EGC5-F1
#
_entry.id   AF-A0A951EGC5-F1
#
_cell.length_a   1.000
_cell.length_b   1.000
_cell.length_c   1.000
_cell.angle_alpha   90.00
_cell.angle_beta   90.00
_cell.angle_gamma   90.00
#
_symmetry.space_group_name_H-M   'P 1'
#
loop_
_entity.id
_entity.type
_entity.pdbx_description
1 polymer ?
#
loop_
_entity_poly.entity_id
_entity_poly.type
_entity_poly.pdbx_seq_one_letter_code
_entity_poly.pdbx_strand_id
1 'polypeptide(L)'
;TMCHRYTERLEQFTKQADVLVTAVGIAGLITPEMVKPGATVVDVGTTKITSRKEFDRFFKGNEKRERAFEKNGSVLVGDCDPRVAEVAGKWTPVPGGVGPLTIAMLLSNTVKAAKMRRHLEA
;
A
#
# COMPACT_ATOMS: atom_id res chain seq x y z
N THR A 1 8.27 -15.90 -1.10
CA THR A 1 9.17 -15.39 -2.17
C THR A 1 9.46 -13.93 -1.91
N MET A 2 10.72 -13.50 -2.05
CA MET A 2 11.10 -12.09 -1.95
C MET A 2 11.53 -11.61 -3.34
N CYS A 3 10.97 -10.48 -3.78
CA CYS A 3 11.26 -9.86 -5.07
C CYS A 3 11.71 -8.42 -4.87
N HIS A 4 12.30 -7.83 -5.90
CA HIS A 4 12.63 -6.42 -5.98
C HIS A 4 12.13 -5.84 -7.31
N ARG A 5 12.18 -4.51 -7.47
CA ARG A 5 11.69 -3.82 -8.69
C ARG A 5 12.41 -4.21 -9.99
N TYR A 6 13.54 -4.91 -9.91
CA TYR A 6 14.32 -5.39 -11.06
C TYR A 6 14.25 -6.92 -11.20
N THR A 7 13.41 -7.60 -10.42
CA THR A 7 13.20 -9.04 -10.60
C THR A 7 12.59 -9.28 -11.97
N GLU A 8 13.27 -10.06 -12.80
CA GLU A 8 12.78 -10.43 -14.11
C GLU A 8 11.43 -11.13 -14.00
N ARG A 9 10.49 -10.74 -14.86
CA ARG A 9 9.14 -11.33 -14.90
C ARG A 9 8.45 -11.30 -13.53
N LEU A 10 8.55 -10.16 -12.81
CA LEU A 10 7.94 -9.94 -11.49
C LEU A 10 6.50 -10.45 -11.39
N GLU A 11 5.69 -10.24 -12.43
CA GLU A 11 4.29 -10.72 -12.52
C GLU A 11 4.16 -12.21 -12.20
N GLN A 12 5.09 -13.05 -12.66
CA GLN A 12 5.01 -14.49 -12.45
C GLN A 12 5.00 -14.85 -10.97
N PHE A 13 5.71 -14.07 -10.14
CA PHE A 13 5.77 -14.29 -8.70
C PHE A 13 4.56 -13.69 -8.00
N THR A 14 4.16 -12.46 -8.35
CA THR A 14 3.04 -11.77 -7.69
C THR A 14 1.71 -12.46 -7.96
N LYS A 15 1.53 -13.06 -9.15
CA LYS A 15 0.31 -13.75 -9.56
C LYS A 15 0.12 -15.13 -8.91
N GLN A 16 1.15 -15.64 -8.25
CA GLN A 16 1.08 -16.88 -7.46
C GLN A 16 0.82 -16.62 -5.97
N ALA A 17 0.97 -15.37 -5.52
CA ALA A 17 0.91 -15.04 -4.10
C ALA A 17 -0.52 -15.02 -3.56
N ASP A 18 -0.80 -15.84 -2.54
CA ASP A 18 -2.03 -15.73 -1.74
C ASP A 18 -2.02 -14.48 -0.85
N VAL A 19 -0.83 -14.08 -0.40
CA VAL A 19 -0.58 -12.84 0.33
C VAL A 19 0.54 -12.08 -0.37
N LEU A 20 0.23 -10.86 -0.82
CA LEU A 20 1.17 -9.96 -1.49
C LEU A 20 1.42 -8.73 -0.61
N VAL A 21 2.68 -8.48 -0.25
CA VAL A 21 3.09 -7.28 0.50
C VAL A 21 4.02 -6.45 -0.39
N THR A 22 3.65 -5.20 -0.67
CA THR A 22 4.42 -4.30 -1.54
C THR A 22 5.04 -3.17 -0.73
N ALA A 23 6.32 -2.85 -0.97
CA ALA A 23 7.05 -1.79 -0.28
C ALA A 23 8.18 -1.22 -1.16
N VAL A 24 7.88 -0.93 -2.43
CA VAL A 24 8.86 -0.51 -3.45
C VAL A 24 8.93 1.02 -3.62
N GLY A 25 7.90 1.76 -3.22
CA GLY A 25 7.84 3.23 -3.35
C GLY A 25 7.62 3.73 -4.78
N ILE A 26 6.91 2.95 -5.61
CA ILE A 26 6.67 3.26 -7.03
C ILE A 26 5.17 3.20 -7.28
N ALA A 27 4.56 4.36 -7.52
CA ALA A 27 3.12 4.49 -7.71
C ALA A 27 2.56 3.54 -8.78
N GLY A 28 1.70 2.62 -8.35
CA GLY A 28 1.01 1.66 -9.21
C GLY A 28 1.94 0.78 -10.05
N LEU A 29 3.08 0.36 -9.49
CA LEU A 29 3.92 -0.69 -10.09
C LEU A 29 3.15 -2.00 -10.23
N ILE A 30 2.38 -2.38 -9.21
CA ILE A 30 1.58 -3.61 -9.23
C ILE A 30 0.23 -3.29 -9.85
N THR A 31 -0.02 -3.84 -11.03
CA THR A 31 -1.29 -3.69 -11.76
C THR A 31 -2.29 -4.80 -11.37
N PRO A 32 -3.59 -4.66 -11.69
CA PRO A 32 -4.60 -5.68 -11.36
C PRO A 32 -4.26 -7.06 -11.93
N GLU A 33 -3.69 -7.12 -13.14
CA GLU A 33 -3.36 -8.38 -13.84
C GLU A 33 -2.23 -9.14 -13.15
N MET A 34 -1.42 -8.44 -12.35
CA MET A 34 -0.33 -9.01 -11.58
C MET A 34 -0.77 -9.65 -10.26
N VAL A 35 -2.04 -9.50 -9.88
CA VAL A 35 -2.59 -9.97 -8.59
C VAL A 35 -3.39 -11.24 -8.80
N LYS A 36 -3.15 -12.24 -7.94
CA LYS A 36 -3.97 -13.45 -7.91
C LYS A 36 -5.40 -13.10 -7.43
N PRO A 37 -6.46 -13.51 -8.16
CA PRO A 37 -7.84 -13.29 -7.69
C PRO A 37 -8.05 -13.84 -6.27
N GLY A 38 -8.63 -13.03 -5.39
CA GLY A 38 -8.89 -13.40 -4.00
C GLY A 38 -7.69 -13.25 -3.05
N ALA A 39 -6.51 -12.83 -3.53
CA ALA A 39 -5.35 -12.61 -2.66
C ALA A 39 -5.57 -11.51 -1.62
N THR A 40 -4.86 -11.60 -0.50
CA THR A 40 -4.73 -10.49 0.47
C THR A 40 -3.54 -9.62 0.08
N VAL A 41 -3.80 -8.35 -0.19
CA VAL A 41 -2.79 -7.37 -0.61
C VAL A 41 -2.55 -6.35 0.49
N VAL A 42 -1.31 -6.24 0.96
CA VAL A 42 -0.84 -5.23 1.90
C VAL A 42 0.04 -4.25 1.14
N ASP A 43 -0.53 -3.10 0.81
CA ASP A 43 0.14 -2.01 0.11
C ASP A 43 0.79 -1.06 1.12
N VAL A 44 2.12 -1.19 1.28
CA VAL A 44 2.90 -0.35 2.19
C VAL A 44 3.36 0.95 1.53
N GLY A 45 3.38 0.97 0.19
CA GLY A 45 3.89 2.09 -0.59
C GLY A 45 3.11 3.38 -0.33
N THR A 46 3.83 4.49 -0.29
CA THR A 46 3.22 5.83 -0.27
C THR A 46 4.01 6.75 -1.19
N THR A 47 3.45 7.02 -2.35
CA THR A 47 3.99 7.97 -3.31
C THR A 47 3.07 9.18 -3.40
N LYS A 48 3.64 10.37 -3.27
CA LYS A 48 2.91 11.63 -3.44
C LYS A 48 2.83 11.96 -4.92
N ILE A 49 1.62 12.08 -5.43
CA ILE A 49 1.33 12.52 -6.79
C ILE A 49 0.95 13.99 -6.75
N THR A 50 1.67 14.81 -7.53
CA THR A 50 1.48 16.26 -7.62
C THR A 50 1.10 16.71 -9.03
N SER A 51 1.27 15.85 -10.04
CA SER A 51 0.96 16.17 -11.43
C SER A 51 -0.47 15.75 -11.81
N ARG A 52 -1.17 16.60 -12.59
CA ARG A 52 -2.51 16.29 -13.10
C ARG A 52 -2.51 15.02 -13.96
N LYS A 53 -1.49 14.84 -14.80
CA LYS A 53 -1.35 13.66 -15.67
C LYS A 53 -1.31 12.34 -14.89
N GLU A 54 -0.55 12.29 -13.79
CA GLU A 54 -0.48 11.09 -12.95
C GLU A 54 -1.74 10.93 -12.10
N PHE A 55 -2.34 12.04 -11.63
CA PHE A 55 -3.62 11.97 -10.95
C PHE A 55 -4.68 11.30 -11.84
N ASP A 56 -4.80 11.74 -13.10
CA ASP A 56 -5.77 11.21 -14.05
C ASP A 56 -5.54 9.72 -14.36
N ARG A 57 -4.28 9.25 -14.31
CA ARG A 57 -3.96 7.83 -14.49
C ARG A 57 -4.60 6.94 -13.42
N PHE A 58 -4.75 7.42 -12.19
CA PHE A 58 -5.21 6.59 -11.06
C PHE A 58 -6.62 6.92 -10.57
N PHE A 59 -7.05 8.18 -10.70
CA PHE A 59 -8.24 8.67 -10.00
C PHE A 59 -9.19 9.47 -10.88
N LYS A 60 -9.04 9.45 -12.21
CA LYS A 60 -9.97 10.15 -13.10
C LYS A 60 -11.42 9.74 -12.82
N GLY A 61 -12.27 10.74 -12.58
CA GLY A 61 -13.68 10.53 -12.25
C GLY A 61 -13.96 10.20 -10.78
N ASN A 62 -12.93 10.15 -9.92
CA ASN A 62 -13.12 9.99 -8.48
C ASN A 62 -13.27 11.35 -7.79
N GLU A 63 -14.50 11.81 -7.60
CA GLU A 63 -14.80 13.14 -7.04
C GLU A 63 -14.12 13.41 -5.69
N LYS A 64 -14.03 12.40 -4.81
CA LYS A 64 -13.41 12.55 -3.50
C LYS A 64 -11.91 12.83 -3.64
N ARG A 65 -11.24 12.13 -4.56
CA ARG A 65 -9.81 12.33 -4.86
C ARG A 65 -9.59 13.64 -5.61
N GLU A 66 -10.50 14.03 -6.50
CA GLU A 66 -10.47 15.30 -7.22
C GLU A 66 -10.42 16.47 -6.25
N ARG A 67 -11.41 16.54 -5.35
CA ARG A 67 -11.48 17.58 -4.31
C ARG A 67 -10.24 17.61 -3.43
N ALA A 68 -9.70 16.43 -3.08
CA ALA A 68 -8.50 16.35 -2.27
C ALA A 68 -7.25 16.87 -3.03
N PHE A 69 -7.15 16.57 -4.32
CA PHE A 69 -6.05 17.02 -5.16
C PHE A 69 -6.10 18.53 -5.37
N GLU A 70 -7.27 19.09 -5.68
CA GLU A 70 -7.47 20.54 -5.82
C GLU A 70 -7.18 21.30 -4.53
N LYS A 71 -7.62 20.76 -3.38
CA LYS A 71 -7.38 21.38 -2.08
C LYS A 71 -5.92 21.33 -1.64
N ASN A 72 -5.25 20.20 -1.82
CA ASN A 72 -3.93 19.95 -1.24
C ASN A 72 -2.78 20.05 -2.26
N GLY A 73 -3.07 20.27 -3.54
CA GLY A 73 -2.11 20.20 -4.65
C GLY A 73 -1.50 18.81 -4.85
N SER A 74 -1.97 17.79 -4.13
CA SER A 74 -1.41 16.44 -4.15
C SER A 74 -2.34 15.40 -3.55
N VAL A 75 -2.12 14.14 -3.94
CA VAL A 75 -2.74 12.96 -3.34
C VAL A 75 -1.71 11.85 -3.13
N LEU A 76 -2.04 10.88 -2.27
CA LEU A 76 -1.22 9.69 -2.04
C LEU A 76 -1.75 8.50 -2.85
N VAL A 77 -0.82 7.78 -3.48
CA VAL A 77 -1.01 6.52 -4.20
C VAL A 77 -0.05 5.49 -3.62
N GLY A 78 -0.48 4.23 -3.55
CA GLY A 78 0.36 3.13 -3.10
C GLY A 78 1.21 2.52 -4.22
N ASP A 79 1.90 1.43 -3.91
CA ASP A 79 2.62 0.67 -4.93
C ASP A 79 1.66 -0.10 -5.85
N CYS A 80 0.44 -0.35 -5.39
CA CYS A 80 -0.61 -0.98 -6.17
C CYS A 80 -1.47 0.07 -6.89
N ASP A 81 -1.86 -0.24 -8.12
CA ASP A 81 -2.92 0.49 -8.80
C ASP A 81 -4.24 0.36 -8.00
N PRO A 82 -5.03 1.43 -7.79
CA PRO A 82 -6.27 1.34 -7.03
C PRO A 82 -7.26 0.27 -7.52
N ARG A 83 -7.23 -0.08 -8.82
CA ARG A 83 -8.07 -1.14 -9.40
C ARG A 83 -7.72 -2.54 -8.89
N VAL A 84 -6.59 -2.72 -8.21
CA VAL A 84 -6.27 -3.98 -7.50
C VAL A 84 -7.37 -4.35 -6.50
N ALA A 85 -8.11 -3.37 -5.98
CA ALA A 85 -9.28 -3.60 -5.13
C ALA A 85 -10.37 -4.46 -5.78
N GLU A 86 -10.47 -4.48 -7.11
CA GLU A 86 -11.46 -5.26 -7.87
C GLU A 86 -11.09 -6.75 -7.96
N VAL A 87 -9.80 -7.08 -7.80
CA VAL A 87 -9.26 -8.44 -7.96
C VAL A 87 -8.90 -9.07 -6.61
N ALA A 88 -8.37 -8.27 -5.69
CA ALA A 88 -7.94 -8.73 -4.38
C ALA A 88 -9.14 -9.13 -3.51
N GLY A 89 -9.01 -10.20 -2.73
CA GLY A 89 -10.01 -10.57 -1.73
C GLY A 89 -9.99 -9.64 -0.52
N LYS A 90 -8.82 -9.09 -0.19
CA LYS A 90 -8.62 -8.03 0.81
C LYS A 90 -7.51 -7.11 0.34
N TRP A 91 -7.64 -5.80 0.59
CA TRP A 91 -6.62 -4.83 0.24
C TRP A 91 -6.52 -3.70 1.27
N THR A 92 -5.30 -3.28 1.60
CA THR A 92 -5.06 -2.09 2.43
C THR A 92 -4.99 -0.84 1.55
N PRO A 93 -5.94 0.11 1.65
CA PRO A 93 -5.97 1.27 0.77
C PRO A 93 -4.87 2.29 1.12
N VAL A 94 -4.46 3.08 0.13
CA VAL A 94 -3.54 4.20 0.33
C VAL A 94 -4.21 5.52 -0.07
N PRO A 95 -4.39 6.50 0.86
CA PRO A 95 -4.09 6.43 2.30
C PRO A 95 -5.15 5.63 3.08
N GLY A 96 -4.85 5.34 4.35
CA GLY A 96 -5.79 4.73 5.30
C GLY A 96 -5.50 3.26 5.67
N GLY A 97 -4.51 2.64 5.03
CA GLY A 97 -4.06 1.28 5.30
C GLY A 97 -2.96 1.22 6.36
N VAL A 98 -1.72 0.99 5.93
CA VAL A 98 -0.59 0.68 6.83
C VAL A 98 -0.09 1.87 7.67
N GLY A 99 -0.22 3.11 7.20
CA GLY A 99 0.39 4.29 7.83
C GLY A 99 0.00 4.47 9.31
N PRO A 100 -1.28 4.44 9.68
CA PRO A 100 -1.73 4.50 11.07
C PRO A 100 -1.17 3.35 11.95
N LEU A 101 -0.95 2.17 11.38
CA LEU A 101 -0.41 1.03 12.11
C LEU A 101 1.05 1.24 12.51
N THR A 102 1.83 2.01 11.75
CA THR A 102 3.23 2.31 12.11
C THR A 102 3.32 2.99 13.48
N ILE A 103 2.48 4.00 13.74
CA ILE A 103 2.46 4.70 15.03
C ILE A 103 1.94 3.75 16.13
N ALA A 104 0.87 3.01 15.86
CA ALA A 104 0.34 2.04 16.82
C ALA A 104 1.38 0.99 17.22
N MET A 105 2.15 0.47 16.25
CA MET A 105 3.20 -0.52 16.49
C MET A 105 4.41 0.08 17.22
N LEU A 106 4.77 1.33 16.96
CA LEU A 106 5.78 2.03 17.77
C LEU A 106 5.35 2.10 19.25
N LEU A 107 4.11 2.52 19.51
CA LEU A 107 3.59 2.61 20.88
C LEU A 107 3.48 1.23 21.55
N SER A 108 2.97 0.22 20.83
CA SER A 108 2.89 -1.16 21.30
C SER A 108 4.28 -1.70 21.68
N ASN A 109 5.28 -1.48 20.81
CA ASN A 109 6.66 -1.90 21.08
C ASN A 109 7.27 -1.13 22.25
N THR A 110 6.92 0.15 22.43
CA THR A 110 7.37 0.97 23.56
C THR A 110 6.81 0.45 24.89
N VAL A 111 5.50 0.13 24.93
CA VAL A 111 4.86 -0.47 26.11
C VAL A 111 5.46 -1.84 26.41
N LYS A 112 5.68 -2.68 25.39
CA LYS A 112 6.34 -3.98 25.53
C LYS A 112 7.75 -3.83 26.13
N ALA A 113 8.57 -2.91 25.62
CA ALA A 113 9.90 -2.64 26.16
C ALA A 113 9.86 -2.16 27.61
N ALA A 114 8.90 -1.30 27.97
CA ALA A 114 8.72 -0.82 29.34
C ALA A 114 8.33 -1.95 30.31
N LYS A 115 7.43 -2.86 29.89
CA LYS A 115 7.08 -4.07 30.66
C LYS A 115 8.30 -4.96 30.88
N MET A 116 9.05 -5.26 29.80
CA MET A 116 10.26 -6.09 29.87
C MET A 116 11.31 -5.52 30.84
N ARG A 117 11.55 -4.19 30.79
CA ARG A 117 12.49 -3.51 31.71
C ARG A 117 12.07 -3.62 33.18
N ARG A 118 10.77 -3.75 33.45
CA ARG A 118 10.19 -3.85 34.80
C ARG A 118 9.91 -5.29 35.23
N HIS A 119 10.31 -6.29 34.43
CA HIS A 119 9.98 -7.70 34.65
C HIS A 119 8.47 -7.95 34.83
N LEU A 120 7.64 -7.13 34.17
CA LEU A 120 6.20 -7.36 34.09
C LEU A 120 5.96 -8.29 32.88
N GLU A 121 5.18 -9.36 33.06
CA GLU A 121 4.93 -10.31 31.98
C GLU A 121 4.32 -9.61 30.76
N ALA A 122 4.78 -10.05 29.58
CA ALA A 122 4.43 -9.47 28.28
C ALA A 122 2.98 -9.81 27.91
#